data_AF-A0A915NGC2-F1
#
_entry.id   AF-A0A915NGC2-F1
#
_cell.length_a   1.000
_cell.length_b   1.000
_cell.length_c   1.000
_cell.angle_alpha   90.00
_cell.angle_beta   90.00
_cell.angle_gamma   90.00
#
_symmetry.space_group_name_H-M   'P 1'
#
loop_
_entity.id
_entity.type
_entity.pdbx_description
1 polymer ?
#
loop_
_entity_poly.entity_id
_entity_poly.type
_entity_poly.pdbx_seq_one_letter_code
_entity_poly.pdbx_strand_id
1 'polypeptide(L)'
;MAAVFLDSGLEQCDKIFANALFINESNLLQIWTNLPEHPLKKDTPYGDRHLISSVPCLKLLVEFERCIGITFKHIRLLAKAFTRRNVPYNFLTLGHNQRLEFLGDTILQLLTSEYLYKQFPYHQEGHLSLLRTCLVQATTQSVVCDDLAMVKYLVIPQALLRKCPQPNLRTKDKADL
;
A
#
# COMPACT_ATOMS: atom_id res chain seq x y z
N MET A 1 24.24 3.63 1.12
CA MET A 1 22.78 3.64 1.43
C MET A 1 22.41 2.67 2.52
N ALA A 2 22.57 1.34 2.36
CA ALA A 2 22.18 0.38 3.40
C ALA A 2 22.81 0.65 4.79
N ALA A 3 24.11 0.97 4.84
CA ALA A 3 24.77 1.35 6.10
C ALA A 3 24.14 2.60 6.75
N VAL A 4 23.85 3.64 5.96
CA VAL A 4 23.17 4.86 6.45
C VAL A 4 21.76 4.55 6.92
N PHE A 5 21.03 3.68 6.23
CA PHE A 5 19.69 3.27 6.65
C PHE A 5 19.72 2.57 8.02
N LEU A 6 20.69 1.69 8.25
CA LEU A 6 20.83 0.96 9.51
C LEU A 6 21.26 1.85 10.67
N ASP A 7 22.11 2.83 10.42
CA ASP A 7 22.66 3.72 11.45
C ASP A 7 21.78 4.95 11.71
N SER A 8 21.28 5.59 10.65
CA SER A 8 20.65 6.91 10.70
C SER A 8 19.22 6.96 10.12
N GLY A 9 18.68 5.85 9.60
CA GLY A 9 17.30 5.73 9.14
C GLY A 9 16.99 6.24 7.72
N LEU A 10 15.73 6.09 7.30
CA LEU A 10 15.27 6.42 5.93
C LEU A 10 15.35 7.90 5.60
N GLU A 11 15.13 8.79 6.56
CA GLU A 11 15.14 10.24 6.32
C GLU A 11 16.53 10.73 5.86
N GLN A 12 17.60 10.15 6.43
CA GLN A 12 18.96 10.49 6.02
C GLN A 12 19.30 9.88 4.66
N CYS A 13 18.82 8.68 4.38
CA CYS A 13 18.92 8.11 3.04
C CYS A 13 18.27 9.01 1.99
N ASP A 14 17.06 9.51 2.25
CA ASP A 14 16.35 10.40 1.34
C ASP A 14 17.15 11.69 1.07
N LYS A 15 17.63 12.36 2.12
CA LYS A 15 18.45 13.58 2.00
C LYS A 15 19.72 13.37 1.18
N ILE A 16 20.47 12.30 1.45
CA ILE A 16 21.70 11.99 0.72
C ILE A 16 21.39 11.70 -0.75
N PHE A 17 20.34 10.92 -1.02
CA PHE A 17 19.96 10.55 -2.38
C PHE A 17 19.48 11.77 -3.19
N ALA A 18 18.64 12.62 -2.58
CA ALA A 18 18.14 13.85 -3.19
C ALA A 18 19.30 14.80 -3.55
N ASN A 19 20.24 15.01 -2.61
CA ASN A 19 21.41 15.85 -2.86
C ASN A 19 22.29 15.24 -3.95
N ALA A 20 22.57 13.93 -3.91
CA ALA A 20 23.43 13.29 -4.92
C ALA A 20 22.87 13.44 -6.35
N LEU A 21 21.55 13.43 -6.52
CA LEU A 21 20.90 13.59 -7.82
C LEU A 21 20.78 15.05 -8.28
N PHE A 22 20.49 15.97 -7.36
CA PHE A 22 20.05 17.34 -7.70
C PHE A 22 20.87 18.46 -7.06
N ILE A 23 22.09 18.19 -6.59
CA ILE A 23 22.93 19.20 -5.91
C ILE A 23 23.10 20.51 -6.69
N ASN A 24 23.18 20.44 -8.02
CA ASN A 24 23.36 21.59 -8.90
C ASN A 24 22.04 22.17 -9.42
N GLU A 25 20.90 21.53 -9.14
CA GLU A 25 19.58 21.85 -9.68
C GLU A 25 18.60 22.16 -8.54
N SER A 26 18.70 23.36 -7.97
CA SER A 26 17.93 23.78 -6.78
C SER A 26 16.42 23.61 -6.94
N ASN A 27 15.88 23.86 -8.13
CA ASN A 27 14.46 23.67 -8.43
C ASN A 27 14.04 22.20 -8.32
N LEU A 28 14.84 21.26 -8.85
CA LEU A 28 14.54 19.83 -8.79
C LEU A 28 14.69 19.28 -7.37
N LEU A 29 15.70 19.76 -6.64
CA LEU A 29 15.87 19.43 -5.23
C LEU A 29 14.67 19.91 -4.39
N GLN A 30 14.15 21.11 -4.67
CA GLN A 30 12.97 21.63 -4.00
C GLN A 30 11.71 20.81 -4.31
N ILE A 31 11.56 20.33 -5.55
CA ILE A 31 10.45 19.46 -5.95
C ILE A 31 10.54 18.09 -5.26
N TRP A 32 11.74 17.51 -5.17
CA TRP A 32 11.95 16.25 -4.47
C TRP A 32 11.66 16.38 -2.98
N THR A 33 12.13 17.44 -2.33
CA THR A 33 11.98 17.62 -0.88
C THR A 33 10.56 18.02 -0.46
N ASN A 34 9.83 18.75 -1.31
CA ASN A 34 8.46 19.18 -1.02
C ASN A 34 7.43 18.27 -1.72
N LEU A 35 7.41 17.00 -1.35
CA LEU A 35 6.43 16.06 -1.92
C LEU A 35 4.99 16.50 -1.62
N PRO A 36 4.13 16.59 -2.65
CA PRO A 36 2.73 16.88 -2.44
C PRO A 36 2.03 15.72 -1.72
N GLU A 37 1.10 16.05 -0.82
CA GLU A 37 0.24 15.03 -0.22
C GLU A 37 -0.64 14.32 -1.26
N HIS A 38 -1.05 13.10 -0.92
CA HIS A 38 -2.00 12.32 -1.73
C HIS A 38 -3.30 13.12 -1.97
N PRO A 39 -3.88 13.12 -3.18
CA PRO A 39 -5.08 13.90 -3.51
C PRO A 39 -6.24 13.72 -2.53
N LEU A 40 -6.53 12.47 -2.12
CA LEU A 40 -7.58 12.18 -1.12
C LEU A 40 -7.34 12.86 0.24
N LYS A 41 -6.07 13.03 0.65
CA LYS A 41 -5.71 13.75 1.88
C LYS A 41 -5.88 15.26 1.69
N LYS A 42 -5.49 15.78 0.51
CA LYS A 42 -5.67 17.20 0.15
C LYS A 42 -7.14 17.61 0.14
N ASP A 43 -8.04 16.76 -0.36
CA ASP A 43 -9.49 17.02 -0.34
C ASP A 43 -10.04 17.17 1.09
N THR A 44 -9.44 16.46 2.05
CA THR A 44 -9.95 16.32 3.43
C THR A 44 -8.80 16.35 4.45
N PRO A 45 -8.14 17.49 4.69
CA PRO A 45 -6.89 17.54 5.48
C PRO A 45 -7.07 17.07 6.93
N TYR A 46 -8.26 17.27 7.50
CA TYR A 46 -8.61 16.85 8.87
C TYR A 46 -9.10 15.39 8.97
N GLY A 47 -9.26 14.70 7.85
CA GLY A 47 -9.81 13.34 7.77
C GLY A 47 -11.20 13.30 7.12
N ASP A 48 -11.61 12.12 6.70
CA ASP A 48 -12.82 11.88 5.89
C ASP A 48 -13.84 10.94 6.57
N ARG A 49 -13.65 10.64 7.86
CA ARG A 49 -14.52 9.72 8.62
C ARG A 49 -15.97 10.16 8.71
N HIS A 50 -16.26 11.46 8.53
CA HIS A 50 -17.63 11.98 8.47
C HIS A 50 -18.44 11.37 7.29
N LEU A 51 -17.77 10.88 6.25
CA LEU A 51 -18.40 10.22 5.09
C LEU A 51 -18.89 8.79 5.39
N ILE A 52 -18.44 8.17 6.48
CA ILE A 52 -18.83 6.80 6.84
C ILE A 52 -20.34 6.70 7.06
N SER A 53 -20.96 7.75 7.61
CA SER A 53 -22.40 7.84 7.87
C SER A 53 -23.22 7.73 6.58
N SER A 54 -22.77 8.42 5.54
CA SER A 54 -23.49 8.61 4.27
C SER A 54 -23.16 7.57 3.20
N VAL A 55 -21.97 6.95 3.25
CA VAL A 55 -21.50 6.01 2.23
C VAL A 55 -21.48 4.56 2.78
N PRO A 56 -22.39 3.67 2.32
CA PRO A 56 -22.50 2.31 2.87
C PRO A 56 -21.24 1.46 2.74
N CYS A 57 -20.48 1.57 1.63
CA CYS A 57 -19.27 0.78 1.46
C CYS A 57 -18.17 1.15 2.48
N LEU A 58 -18.14 2.39 2.97
CA LEU A 58 -17.19 2.80 4.01
C LEU A 58 -17.50 2.15 5.36
N LYS A 59 -18.78 1.88 5.66
CA LYS A 59 -19.18 1.18 6.89
C LYS A 59 -18.62 -0.24 6.94
N LEU A 60 -18.61 -0.92 5.78
CA LEU A 60 -18.01 -2.25 5.65
C LEU A 60 -16.50 -2.21 5.89
N LEU A 61 -15.81 -1.17 5.45
CA LEU A 61 -14.36 -1.01 5.68
C LEU A 61 -14.02 -0.75 7.16
N VAL A 62 -14.92 -0.17 7.94
CA VAL A 62 -14.72 -0.04 9.40
C VAL A 62 -14.68 -1.41 10.09
N GLU A 63 -15.35 -2.43 9.55
CA GLU A 63 -15.19 -3.80 10.05
C GLU A 63 -13.77 -4.31 9.78
N PHE A 64 -13.22 -4.06 8.60
CA PHE A 64 -11.85 -4.43 8.27
C PHE A 64 -10.83 -3.72 9.17
N GLU A 65 -11.00 -2.42 9.41
CA GLU A 65 -10.21 -1.64 10.38
C GLU A 65 -10.15 -2.32 11.76
N ARG A 66 -11.30 -2.84 12.23
CA ARG A 66 -11.39 -3.57 13.50
C ARG A 66 -10.67 -4.92 13.44
N CYS A 67 -10.76 -5.65 12.33
CA CYS A 67 -10.07 -6.92 12.16
C CYS A 67 -8.54 -6.77 12.22
N ILE A 68 -8.00 -5.70 11.62
CA ILE A 68 -6.54 -5.45 11.60
C ILE A 68 -6.05 -4.60 12.78
N GLY A 69 -6.96 -4.03 13.58
CA GLY A 69 -6.62 -3.17 14.72
C GLY A 69 -6.10 -1.77 14.35
N ILE A 70 -6.38 -1.29 13.13
CA ILE A 70 -5.87 -0.01 12.62
C ILE A 70 -7.05 0.90 12.24
N THR A 71 -7.10 2.09 12.84
CA THR A 71 -8.10 3.12 12.49
C THR A 71 -7.49 4.14 11.55
N PHE A 72 -7.99 4.23 10.32
CA PHE A 72 -7.52 5.20 9.33
C PHE A 72 -8.10 6.58 9.61
N LYS A 73 -7.24 7.61 9.56
CA LYS A 73 -7.68 9.02 9.52
C LYS A 73 -8.43 9.32 8.21
N HIS A 74 -7.98 8.71 7.11
CA HIS A 74 -8.50 8.87 5.75
C HIS A 74 -8.99 7.53 5.22
N ILE A 75 -10.23 7.13 5.54
CA ILE A 75 -10.83 5.86 5.14
C ILE A 75 -10.97 5.72 3.61
N ARG A 76 -10.99 6.83 2.86
CA ARG A 76 -10.99 6.78 1.38
C ARG A 76 -9.69 6.18 0.83
N LEU A 77 -8.56 6.27 1.55
CA LEU A 77 -7.32 5.58 1.15
C LEU A 77 -7.49 4.06 1.22
N LEU A 78 -8.11 3.57 2.30
CA LEU A 78 -8.46 2.16 2.45
C LEU A 78 -9.46 1.74 1.36
N ALA A 79 -10.49 2.55 1.12
CA ALA A 79 -11.43 2.30 0.02
C ALA A 79 -10.73 2.22 -1.34
N LYS A 80 -9.73 3.10 -1.57
CA LYS A 80 -8.93 3.07 -2.80
C LYS A 80 -8.11 1.79 -2.93
N ALA A 81 -7.54 1.27 -1.84
CA ALA A 81 -6.82 -0.01 -1.84
C ALA A 81 -7.72 -1.18 -2.26
N PHE A 82 -8.99 -1.16 -1.87
CA PHE A 82 -9.99 -2.15 -2.25
C PHE A 82 -10.72 -1.88 -3.58
N THR A 83 -10.37 -0.81 -4.31
CA THR A 83 -10.93 -0.50 -5.63
C THR A 83 -10.04 -1.07 -6.74
N ARG A 84 -10.51 -2.14 -7.38
CA ARG A 84 -9.78 -2.83 -8.46
C ARG A 84 -9.81 -2.09 -9.79
N ARG A 85 -8.90 -2.46 -10.68
CA ARG A 85 -8.74 -1.90 -12.05
C ARG A 85 -9.99 -2.00 -12.93
N ASN A 86 -10.87 -2.96 -12.68
CA ASN A 86 -12.12 -3.15 -13.41
C ASN A 86 -13.25 -2.22 -12.94
N VAL A 87 -13.05 -1.48 -11.84
CA VAL A 87 -14.02 -0.53 -11.32
C VAL A 87 -13.84 0.80 -12.07
N PRO A 88 -14.90 1.36 -12.67
CA PRO A 88 -14.81 2.65 -13.34
C PRO A 88 -14.44 3.75 -12.35
N TYR A 89 -13.91 4.85 -12.88
CA TYR A 89 -13.55 6.02 -12.09
C TYR A 89 -14.75 6.48 -11.25
N ASN A 90 -14.49 6.75 -9.97
CA ASN A 90 -15.47 7.25 -9.03
C ASN A 90 -14.86 8.35 -8.16
N PHE A 91 -15.70 9.29 -7.71
CA PHE A 91 -15.27 10.42 -6.88
C PHE A 91 -14.86 10.02 -5.45
N LEU A 92 -15.25 8.83 -5.00
CA LEU A 92 -14.90 8.33 -3.67
C LEU A 92 -13.40 8.01 -3.58
N THR A 93 -12.84 7.28 -4.55
CA THR A 93 -11.46 6.78 -4.50
C THR A 93 -10.52 7.40 -5.54
N LEU A 94 -11.05 8.23 -6.45
CA LEU A 94 -10.30 8.88 -7.53
C LEU A 94 -9.49 7.85 -8.34
N GLY A 95 -10.15 6.78 -8.78
CA GLY A 95 -9.57 5.66 -9.53
C GLY A 95 -9.23 4.43 -8.67
N HIS A 96 -8.47 3.50 -9.24
CA HIS A 96 -8.18 2.18 -8.67
C HIS A 96 -6.87 2.10 -7.85
N ASN A 97 -6.55 0.91 -7.33
CA ASN A 97 -5.48 0.59 -6.39
C ASN A 97 -4.08 0.38 -7.01
N GLN A 98 -3.93 0.23 -8.33
CA GLN A 98 -2.64 -0.08 -8.98
C GLN A 98 -1.42 0.76 -8.52
N ARG A 99 -1.60 2.05 -8.21
CA ARG A 99 -0.49 2.88 -7.69
C ARG A 99 -0.16 2.58 -6.23
N LEU A 100 -1.16 2.16 -5.44
CA LEU A 100 -0.96 1.68 -4.07
C LEU A 100 -0.31 0.30 -4.08
N GLU A 101 -0.70 -0.59 -5.00
CA GLU A 101 -0.04 -1.88 -5.24
C GLU A 101 1.47 -1.68 -5.48
N PHE A 102 1.83 -0.80 -6.42
CA PHE A 102 3.23 -0.47 -6.71
C PHE A 102 4.01 0.01 -5.49
N LEU A 103 3.41 0.91 -4.68
CA LEU A 103 4.04 1.41 -3.47
C LEU A 103 4.13 0.32 -2.38
N GLY A 104 3.08 -0.48 -2.24
CA GLY A 104 2.96 -1.55 -1.24
C GLY A 104 4.00 -2.65 -1.46
N ASP A 105 4.22 -3.07 -2.72
CA ASP A 105 5.26 -4.05 -3.06
C ASP A 105 6.65 -3.56 -2.65
N THR A 106 6.97 -2.28 -2.92
CA THR A 106 8.24 -1.68 -2.50
C THR A 106 8.39 -1.67 -0.97
N ILE A 107 7.31 -1.36 -0.24
CA ILE A 107 7.32 -1.36 1.24
C ILE A 107 7.52 -2.78 1.79
N LEU A 108 6.80 -3.77 1.27
CA LEU A 108 6.94 -5.17 1.70
C LEU A 108 8.35 -5.71 1.41
N GLN A 109 8.91 -5.39 0.25
CA GLN A 109 10.28 -5.75 -0.09
C GLN A 109 11.31 -5.11 0.85
N LEU A 110 11.14 -3.83 1.20
CA LEU A 110 12.02 -3.14 2.14
C LEU A 110 11.97 -3.79 3.53
N LEU A 111 10.77 -3.95 4.09
CA LEU A 111 10.57 -4.54 5.42
C LEU A 111 11.12 -5.97 5.50
N THR A 112 10.85 -6.78 4.48
CA THR A 112 11.34 -8.16 4.42
C THR A 112 12.86 -8.20 4.27
N SER A 113 13.44 -7.34 3.44
CA SER A 113 14.89 -7.26 3.26
C SER A 113 15.60 -6.85 4.56
N GLU A 114 15.05 -5.86 5.28
CA GLU A 114 15.58 -5.42 6.56
C GLU A 114 15.50 -6.54 7.61
N TYR A 115 14.35 -7.22 7.71
CA TYR A 115 14.16 -8.34 8.63
C TYR A 115 15.18 -9.46 8.36
N LEU A 116 15.29 -9.91 7.11
CA LEU A 116 16.21 -10.98 6.74
C LEU A 116 17.68 -10.61 6.96
N TYR A 117 18.07 -9.37 6.63
CA TYR A 117 19.43 -8.89 6.86
C TYR A 117 19.81 -8.93 8.35
N LYS A 118 18.89 -8.50 9.24
CA LYS A 118 19.15 -8.49 10.69
C LYS A 118 19.10 -9.89 11.31
N GLN A 119 18.17 -10.74 10.87
CA GLN A 119 17.99 -12.09 11.43
C GLN A 119 19.07 -13.08 10.95
N PHE A 120 19.61 -12.89 9.75
CA PHE A 120 20.55 -13.83 9.13
C PHE A 120 21.89 -13.16 8.76
N PRO A 121 22.65 -12.65 9.74
CA PRO A 121 23.84 -11.82 9.48
C PRO A 121 24.98 -12.54 8.75
N TYR A 122 25.00 -13.87 8.77
CA TYR A 122 26.03 -14.70 8.12
C TYR A 122 25.62 -15.24 6.75
N HIS A 123 24.39 -14.96 6.30
CA HIS A 123 23.93 -15.41 5.00
C HIS A 123 24.42 -14.46 3.91
N GLN A 124 24.88 -15.04 2.79
CA GLN A 124 25.24 -14.27 1.59
C GLN A 124 24.01 -13.69 0.91
N GLU A 125 24.21 -12.66 0.09
CA GLU A 125 23.15 -11.94 -0.63
C GLU A 125 22.21 -12.89 -1.39
N GLY A 126 22.75 -13.89 -2.10
CA GLY A 126 21.92 -14.83 -2.87
C GLY A 126 20.94 -15.63 -2.00
N HIS A 127 21.36 -16.03 -0.79
CA HIS A 127 20.47 -16.72 0.15
C HIS A 127 19.38 -15.78 0.68
N LEU A 128 19.74 -14.54 1.03
CA LEU A 128 18.78 -13.54 1.49
C LEU A 128 17.76 -13.18 0.41
N SER A 129 18.22 -13.05 -0.84
CA SER A 129 17.37 -12.76 -2.00
C SER A 129 16.39 -13.90 -2.30
N LEU A 130 16.85 -15.16 -2.18
CA LEU A 130 16.00 -16.34 -2.28
C LEU A 130 14.91 -16.35 -1.19
N LEU A 131 15.30 -16.18 0.08
CA LEU A 131 14.37 -16.13 1.20
C LEU A 131 13.35 -15.00 1.04
N ARG A 132 13.79 -13.82 0.63
CA ARG A 132 12.90 -12.68 0.35
C ARG A 132 11.87 -13.06 -0.71
N THR A 133 12.30 -13.62 -1.83
CA THR A 133 11.40 -14.01 -2.93
C THR A 133 10.35 -15.02 -2.46
N CYS A 134 10.74 -15.99 -1.63
CA CYS A 134 9.80 -16.95 -1.05
C CYS A 134 8.78 -16.31 -0.09
N LEU A 135 9.18 -15.28 0.66
CA LEU A 135 8.32 -14.59 1.62
C LEU A 135 7.34 -13.63 0.94
N VAL A 136 7.78 -12.86 -0.06
CA VAL A 136 6.95 -11.82 -0.71
C VAL A 136 6.42 -12.23 -2.08
N GLN A 137 6.40 -13.51 -2.44
CA GLN A 137 5.77 -13.97 -3.68
C GLN A 137 4.24 -13.88 -3.63
N ALA A 138 3.63 -13.78 -4.82
CA ALA A 138 2.17 -13.65 -4.97
C ALA A 138 1.37 -14.79 -4.32
N THR A 139 1.91 -16.00 -4.23
CA THR A 139 1.25 -17.11 -3.54
C THR A 139 1.15 -16.87 -2.04
N THR A 140 2.24 -16.47 -1.39
CA THR A 140 2.26 -16.13 0.04
C THR A 140 1.34 -14.95 0.33
N GLN A 141 1.42 -13.89 -0.47
CA GLN A 141 0.55 -12.71 -0.31
C GLN A 141 -0.94 -13.06 -0.52
N SER A 142 -1.25 -13.94 -1.48
CA SER A 142 -2.60 -14.42 -1.70
C SER A 142 -3.16 -15.20 -0.51
N VAL A 143 -2.33 -15.97 0.20
CA VAL A 143 -2.76 -16.69 1.42
C VAL A 143 -3.05 -15.69 2.52
N VAL A 144 -2.19 -14.68 2.72
CA VAL A 144 -2.42 -13.61 3.70
C VAL A 144 -3.71 -12.84 3.41
N CYS A 145 -3.99 -12.57 2.14
CA CYS A 145 -5.24 -11.94 1.69
C CYS A 145 -6.48 -12.78 2.07
N ASP A 146 -6.38 -14.11 1.95
CA ASP A 146 -7.43 -15.04 2.34
C ASP A 146 -7.59 -15.13 3.88
N ASP A 147 -6.49 -15.20 4.62
CA ASP A 147 -6.47 -15.25 6.09
C ASP A 147 -7.08 -13.98 6.71
N LEU A 148 -6.86 -12.83 6.08
CA LEU A 148 -7.46 -11.54 6.47
C LEU A 148 -8.87 -11.33 5.90
N ALA A 149 -9.40 -12.29 5.14
CA ALA A 149 -10.69 -12.23 4.45
C ALA A 149 -10.89 -10.93 3.63
N MET A 150 -9.82 -10.41 3.01
CA MET A 150 -9.79 -9.11 2.34
C MET A 150 -10.79 -9.02 1.16
N VAL A 151 -11.08 -10.15 0.52
CA VAL A 151 -12.03 -10.26 -0.61
C VAL A 151 -13.44 -9.80 -0.24
N LYS A 152 -13.85 -9.94 1.03
CA LYS A 152 -15.15 -9.47 1.53
C LYS A 152 -15.30 -7.95 1.41
N TYR A 153 -14.19 -7.21 1.46
CA TYR A 153 -14.16 -5.77 1.59
C TYR A 153 -13.96 -5.03 0.26
N LEU A 154 -13.94 -5.76 -0.86
CA LEU A 154 -13.82 -5.18 -2.19
C LEU A 154 -14.90 -4.13 -2.47
N VAL A 155 -14.47 -2.99 -3.01
CA VAL A 155 -15.39 -1.96 -3.49
C VAL A 155 -15.88 -2.36 -4.88
N ILE A 156 -17.02 -3.03 -4.93
CA ILE A 156 -17.62 -3.53 -6.17
C ILE A 156 -18.82 -2.64 -6.55
N PRO A 157 -18.95 -2.21 -7.82
CA PRO A 157 -20.17 -1.57 -8.32
C PRO A 157 -21.41 -2.41 -8.04
N GLN A 158 -22.49 -1.78 -7.61
CA GLN A 158 -23.74 -2.45 -7.23
C GLN A 158 -24.32 -3.37 -8.33
N ALA A 159 -24.05 -3.04 -9.60
CA ALA A 159 -24.44 -3.85 -10.76
C ALA A 159 -23.71 -5.22 -10.84
N LEU A 160 -22.47 -5.30 -10.34
CA LEU A 160 -21.67 -6.52 -10.33
C LEU A 160 -21.95 -7.40 -9.11
N LEU A 161 -22.25 -6.80 -7.95
CA LEU A 161 -22.69 -7.51 -6.74
C LEU A 161 -23.94 -8.37 -6.97
N ARG A 162 -24.86 -7.90 -7.83
CA ARG A 162 -26.07 -8.64 -8.19
C ARG A 162 -25.81 -9.90 -9.02
N LYS A 163 -24.66 -9.98 -9.71
CA LYS A 163 -24.31 -11.10 -10.59
C LYS A 163 -23.42 -12.13 -9.91
N CYS A 164 -22.46 -11.68 -9.10
CA CYS A 164 -21.54 -12.57 -8.37
C CYS A 164 -21.36 -12.03 -6.94
N PRO A 165 -22.01 -12.64 -5.92
CA PRO A 165 -21.92 -12.17 -4.54
C PRO A 165 -20.52 -12.35 -3.94
N GLN A 166 -19.71 -13.26 -4.48
CA GLN A 166 -18.27 -13.35 -4.19
C GLN A 166 -17.47 -13.50 -5.49
N PRO A 167 -16.60 -12.53 -5.84
CA PRO A 167 -15.75 -12.66 -7.01
C PRO A 167 -14.67 -13.73 -6.74
N ASN A 168 -14.59 -14.74 -7.61
CA ASN A 168 -13.49 -15.69 -7.57
C ASN A 168 -12.23 -14.99 -8.10
N LEU A 169 -11.34 -14.58 -7.20
CA LEU A 169 -10.11 -13.89 -7.52
C LEU A 169 -8.98 -14.88 -7.79
N ARG A 170 -8.18 -14.61 -8.83
CA ARG A 170 -6.94 -15.33 -9.07
C ARG A 170 -5.90 -14.94 -8.01
N THR A 171 -4.89 -15.78 -7.79
CA THR A 171 -3.78 -15.54 -6.86
C THR A 171 -3.16 -14.16 -7.01
N LYS A 172 -2.87 -13.74 -8.26
CA LYS A 172 -2.34 -12.40 -8.53
C LYS A 172 -3.30 -11.30 -8.10
N ASP A 173 -4.59 -11.44 -8.40
CA ASP A 173 -5.58 -10.43 -8.03
C ASP A 173 -5.78 -10.33 -6.50
N LYS A 174 -5.45 -11.38 -5.75
CA LYS A 174 -5.43 -11.37 -4.28
C LYS A 174 -4.16 -10.75 -3.71
N ALA A 175 -3.01 -10.98 -4.35
CA ALA A 175 -1.75 -10.34 -3.99
C ALA A 175 -1.73 -8.84 -4.30
N ASP A 176 -2.43 -8.41 -5.36
CA ASP A 176 -2.58 -6.99 -5.73
C ASP A 176 -3.49 -6.19 -4.75
N LEU A 177 -4.11 -6.83 -3.74
CA LEU A 177 -5.02 -6.23 -2.75
C LEU A 177 -4.30 -5.97 -1.42
#